data_AF-A0A2W0B084-F1
#
_entry.id   AF-A0A2W0B084-F1
#
_cell.length_a   1.000
_cell.length_b   1.000
_cell.length_c   1.000
_cell.angle_alpha   90.00
_cell.angle_beta   90.00
_cell.angle_gamma   90.00
#
_symmetry.space_group_name_H-M   'P 1'
#
loop_
_entity.id
_entity.type
_entity.pdbx_description
1 polymer ?
#
loop_
_entity_poly.entity_id
_entity_poly.type
_entity_poly.pdbx_seq_one_letter_code
_entity_poly.pdbx_strand_id
1 'polypeptide(L)' 'MIPLLKDPDVQHIVPWSLAQIGDHDAVAPLIETLNDSNPDMRWLAIDALTILKAKEALPMIHALLTDDARIHFD' A
#
# COMPACT_ATOMS: atom_id res chain seq x y z
N MET A 1 -7.50 -10.32 12.76
CA MET A 1 -8.21 -9.05 13.01
C MET A 1 -8.12 -8.20 11.74
N ILE A 2 -9.10 -8.31 10.84
CA ILE A 2 -9.15 -7.62 9.53
C ILE A 2 -10.39 -6.67 9.40
N PRO A 3 -10.70 -5.73 10.34
CA PRO A 3 -11.72 -4.71 10.02
C PRO A 3 -11.24 -3.26 10.09
N LEU A 4 -9.94 -2.98 10.25
CA LEU A 4 -9.43 -1.60 10.30
C LEU A 4 -9.20 -0.94 8.93
N LEU A 5 -9.37 -1.70 7.83
CA LEU A 5 -9.08 -1.23 6.47
C LEU A 5 -10.18 -0.35 5.84
N LYS A 6 -11.26 -0.02 6.56
CA LYS A 6 -12.45 0.63 5.97
C LYS A 6 -12.87 1.95 6.61
N ASP A 7 -12.16 2.39 7.65
CA ASP A 7 -12.44 3.69 8.27
C ASP A 7 -11.58 4.76 7.59
N PRO A 8 -12.14 5.75 6.87
CA PRO A 8 -11.37 6.66 6.01
C PRO A 8 -10.27 7.43 6.76
N ASP A 9 -10.47 7.76 8.04
CA ASP A 9 -9.43 8.43 8.85
C ASP A 9 -8.30 7.47 9.29
N VAL A 10 -8.59 6.17 9.35
CA VAL A 10 -7.64 5.13 9.81
C VAL A 10 -6.99 4.38 8.64
N GLN A 11 -7.59 4.46 7.46
CA GLN A 11 -7.15 3.73 6.27
C GLN A 11 -5.72 4.14 5.87
N HIS A 12 -5.33 5.41 6.07
CA HIS A 12 -3.97 5.90 5.76
C HIS A 12 -2.92 5.45 6.79
N ILE A 13 -3.35 5.24 8.03
CA ILE A 13 -2.47 4.91 9.17
C ILE A 13 -2.05 3.44 9.10
N VAL A 14 -2.90 2.56 8.57
CA VAL A 14 -2.67 1.11 8.58
C VAL A 14 -1.50 0.68 7.68
N PRO A 15 -1.42 1.05 6.39
CA PRO A 15 -0.28 0.69 5.54
C PRO A 15 1.05 1.22 6.10
N TRP A 16 1.04 2.45 6.63
CA TRP A 16 2.22 3.10 7.20
C TRP A 16 2.69 2.44 8.51
N SER A 17 1.74 2.02 9.35
CA SER A 17 2.03 1.28 10.57
C SER A 17 2.57 -0.12 10.27
N LEU A 18 2.00 -0.81 9.27
CA LEU A 18 2.45 -2.14 8.85
C LEU A 18 3.88 -2.10 8.27
N ALA A 19 4.21 -1.07 7.49
CA ALA A 19 5.57 -0.85 6.98
C ALA A 19 6.59 -0.67 8.12
N GLN A 20 6.23 0.14 9.12
CA GLN A 20 7.12 0.43 10.26
C GLN A 20 7.30 -0.72 11.22
N ILE A 21 6.29 -1.59 11.35
CA ILE A 21 6.42 -2.81 12.16
C ILE A 21 7.47 -3.75 11.53
N GLY A 22 7.76 -3.61 10.23
CA GLY A 22 8.83 -4.35 9.55
C GLY A 22 8.50 -5.85 9.39
N ASP A 23 7.24 -6.22 9.57
CA ASP A 23 6.80 -7.59 9.46
C ASP A 23 6.70 -7.97 7.99
N HIS A 24 7.50 -8.95 7.56
CA HIS A 24 7.43 -9.46 6.20
C HIS A 24 6.05 -10.08 5.88
N ASP A 25 5.26 -10.46 6.90
CA ASP A 25 3.90 -10.92 6.70
C ASP A 25 2.97 -9.82 6.18
N ALA A 26 3.36 -8.54 6.29
CA ALA A 26 2.64 -7.41 5.70
C ALA A 26 2.79 -7.30 4.18
N VAL A 27 3.74 -8.01 3.56
CA VAL A 27 3.99 -7.91 2.11
C VAL A 27 2.77 -8.34 1.30
N ALA A 28 2.12 -9.46 1.63
CA ALA A 28 0.96 -9.95 0.89
C ALA A 28 -0.27 -9.00 0.98
N PRO A 29 -0.67 -8.49 2.15
CA PRO A 29 -1.71 -7.47 2.26
C PRO A 29 -1.38 -6.16 1.52
N LEU A 30 -0.13 -5.71 1.56
CA LEU A 30 0.29 -4.49 0.85
C LEU A 30 0.25 -4.68 -0.67
N ILE A 31 0.63 -5.86 -1.15
CA ILE A 31 0.47 -6.27 -2.55
C ILE A 31 -1.01 -6.20 -2.96
N GLU A 32 -1.95 -6.68 -2.14
CA GLU A 32 -3.39 -6.54 -2.43
C GLU A 32 -3.84 -5.08 -2.53
N THR A 33 -3.32 -4.23 -1.65
CA THR A 33 -3.63 -2.79 -1.57
C THR A 33 -3.17 -2.01 -2.82
N LEU A 34 -2.24 -2.55 -3.62
CA LEU A 34 -1.86 -1.98 -4.92
C LEU A 34 -3.03 -1.94 -5.92
N ASN A 35 -4.08 -2.74 -5.72
CA ASN A 35 -5.30 -2.73 -6.55
C ASN A 35 -6.44 -1.91 -5.95
N ASP A 36 -6.20 -1.16 -4.86
CA ASP A 36 -7.24 -0.32 -4.25
C ASP A 36 -7.71 0.76 -5.23
N SER A 37 -9.00 1.12 -5.19
CA SER A 37 -9.57 2.16 -6.05
C SER A 37 -9.07 3.56 -5.68
N ASN A 38 -8.68 3.77 -4.42
CA ASN A 38 -8.12 5.01 -3.93
C ASN A 38 -6.63 5.14 -4.32
N PRO A 39 -6.25 6.14 -5.13
CA PRO A 39 -4.85 6.37 -5.52
C PRO A 39 -3.90 6.58 -4.33
N ASP A 40 -4.39 7.18 -3.24
CA ASP A 40 -3.58 7.43 -2.05
C ASP A 40 -3.23 6.12 -1.33
N MET A 41 -4.15 5.14 -1.33
CA MET A 41 -3.89 3.80 -0.81
C MET A 41 -2.87 3.05 -1.63
N ARG A 42 -2.96 3.16 -2.96
CA ARG A 42 -1.96 2.57 -3.87
C ARG A 42 -0.57 3.15 -3.59
N TRP A 43 -0.47 4.47 -3.41
CA TRP A 43 0.78 5.14 -3.09
C TRP A 43 1.36 4.68 -1.73
N LEU A 44 0.54 4.63 -0.68
CA LEU A 44 0.95 4.15 0.64
C LEU A 44 1.46 2.71 0.59
N ALA A 45 0.82 1.85 -0.20
CA ALA A 45 1.27 0.48 -0.39
C ALA A 45 2.64 0.42 -1.10
N ILE A 46 2.87 1.24 -2.13
CA ILE A 46 4.16 1.32 -2.81
C ILE A 46 5.26 1.80 -1.85
N ASP A 47 4.99 2.82 -1.04
CA ASP A 47 5.96 3.35 -0.06
C ASP A 47 6.31 2.28 1.00
N ALA A 48 5.28 1.62 1.55
CA ALA A 48 5.44 0.53 2.50
C ALA A 48 6.26 -0.65 1.94
N LEU A 49 5.95 -1.10 0.73
CA LEU A 49 6.68 -2.18 0.05
C LEU A 49 8.13 -1.79 -0.28
N THR A 50 8.38 -0.51 -0.53
CA THR A 50 9.73 0.04 -0.72
C THR A 50 10.54 -0.02 0.57
N ILE A 51 9.94 0.38 1.70
CA ILE A 51 10.56 0.29 3.04
C ILE A 51 10.90 -1.16 3.39
N LEU A 52 9.97 -2.09 3.13
CA LEU A 52 10.15 -3.53 3.37
C LEU A 52 11.10 -4.20 2.35
N LYS A 53 11.56 -3.48 1.31
CA LYS A 53 12.39 -4.02 0.21
C LYS A 53 11.77 -5.28 -0.43
N ALA A 54 10.44 -5.31 -0.53
CA ALA A 54 9.66 -6.44 -1.00
C ALA A 54 9.75 -6.58 -2.53
N LYS A 55 10.81 -7.22 -3.02
CA LYS A 55 11.05 -7.43 -4.46
C LYS A 55 9.91 -8.19 -5.16
N GLU A 56 9.17 -8.99 -4.42
CA GLU A 56 8.02 -9.76 -4.90
C GLU A 56 6.89 -8.86 -5.43
N ALA A 57 6.81 -7.60 -4.97
CA ALA A 57 5.82 -6.64 -5.44
C ALA A 57 6.19 -5.94 -6.76
N LEU A 58 7.44 -6.08 -7.23
CA LEU A 58 7.93 -5.37 -8.43
C LEU A 58 7.05 -5.56 -9.67
N PRO A 59 6.50 -6.76 -9.98
CA PRO A 59 5.63 -6.92 -11.15
C PRO A 59 4.36 -6.06 -11.06
N MET A 60 3.76 -5.94 -9.87
CA MET A 60 2.55 -5.12 -9.67
C MET A 60 2.86 -3.63 -9.68
N ILE A 61 3.96 -3.21 -9.07
CA ILE A 61 4.40 -1.81 -9.12
C ILE A 61 4.67 -1.40 -10.58
N HIS A 62 5.27 -2.28 -11.38
CA HIS A 62 5.51 -2.02 -12.80
C HIS A 62 4.20 -1.87 -13.60
N ALA A 63 3.16 -2.65 -13.29
CA ALA A 63 1.84 -2.49 -13.89
C ALA A 63 1.19 -1.14 -13.55
N LEU A 64 1.39 -0.66 -12.31
CA LEU A 64 0.90 0.64 -11.84
C LEU A 64 1.58 1.84 -12.48
N LEU A 65 2.73 1.69 -13.13
CA LEU A 65 3.37 2.79 -13.87
C LEU A 65 2.55 3.27 -15.07
N THR A 66 1.55 2.48 -15.50
CA THR A 66 0.60 2.87 -16.54
C THR A 66 -0.71 3.46 -16.00
N ASP A 67 -0.81 3.61 -14.68
CA ASP A 67 -1.94 4.26 -14.02
C ASP A 67 -1.75 5.79 -13.99
N ASP A 68 -2.70 6.52 -14.59
CA ASP A 68 -2.69 7.99 -14.67
C ASP A 68 -3.38 8.66 -13.47
N ALA A 69 -3.77 7.89 -12.46
CA ALA A 69 -4.45 8.45 -11.29
C ALA A 69 -3.56 9.41 -10.50
N ARG A 70 -4.11 10.60 -10.20
CA ARG A 70 -3.42 11.59 -9.37
C ARG A 70 -3.64 11.26 -7.90
N ILE A 71 -2.55 11.28 -7.15
CA ILE A 71 -2.59 11.26 -5.68
C ILE A 71 -3.10 12.61 -5.16
N HIS A 72 -3.86 12.57 -4.06
CA HIS A 72 -4.52 13.71 -3.44
C HIS A 72 -3.94 14.05 -2.06
N PHE A 73 -2.64 13.79 -1.85
CA PHE A 73 -1.93 14.24 -0.66
C PHE A 73 -1.83 15.77 -0.64
N ASP A 74 -2.57 16.42 0.27
CA ASP A 74 -2.38 17.82 0.67
C ASP A 74 -1.30 17.96 1.76
#